data_AF-A0A965TFE1-F1
#
_entry.id   AF-A0A965TFE1-F1
#
_cell.length_a   1.000
_cell.length_b   1.000
_cell.length_c   1.000
_cell.angle_alpha   90.00
_cell.angle_beta   90.00
_cell.angle_gamma   90.00
#
_symmetry.space_group_name_H-M   'P 1'
#
loop_
_entity.id
_entity.type
_entity.pdbx_description
1 polymer ?
#
loop_
_entity_poly.entity_id
_entity_poly.type
_entity_poly.pdbx_seq_one_letter_code
_entity_poly.pdbx_strand_id
1 'polypeptide(L)'
;MKKILFLAFAAVLLIVMLTGCSVFTVDYDEQLLTNGGFESSNQGWTLVNDSSIPVTPVFTTVQEDSDEYNSNFGFKYITITASSSGSYCYYTQAVQLEKGAVYKLSVNLRVNSTVSAASTMGAFFGLAEAASARASYTETTSGWVTRTIYFRNEGYDEVHVRLGLGTESSRVTSGAVSFDNISLTKVTSPTDTYIATIGDTAGGDYSLSNEGKLFAILIGILTPIMCYGLYIAIRRLAGRKDKINDGGAVSGQNFFTSPAFMLAIVLLLAFGIRLLMVNVMYGYGPSLNAMGSTAYELANDGPVEYYFNNVPAYSPGVLYILWILGLLAKPLNLLTGSTGLGIFMKIPAIVADLIAIFYIFNYASAKYDAKRGAIFAGIYAILPTIFIASSVWGIYSSIGSLFLLLTFFAILDKKYINMTIFYSLAVLFMAEALVVLPLLLVYCVYIYIKDISSRNVLP
;
A
#
# COMPACT_ATOMS: atom_id res chain seq x y z
N MET A 1 1.25 39.96 4.31
CA MET A 1 2.17 38.84 3.99
C MET A 1 1.67 37.47 4.47
N LYS A 2 1.40 37.23 5.77
CA LYS A 2 0.96 35.89 6.27
C LYS A 2 -0.31 35.32 5.62
N LYS A 3 -1.33 36.15 5.33
CA LYS A 3 -2.56 35.72 4.62
C LYS A 3 -2.34 35.36 3.15
N ILE A 4 -1.39 36.05 2.50
CA ILE A 4 -1.04 35.84 1.09
C ILE A 4 -0.23 34.55 0.94
N LEU A 5 0.68 34.27 1.88
CA LEU A 5 1.44 33.02 1.91
C LEU A 5 0.55 31.79 2.16
N PHE A 6 -0.46 31.92 3.02
CA PHE A 6 -1.45 30.87 3.28
C PHE A 6 -2.34 30.61 2.05
N LEU A 7 -2.81 31.67 1.38
CA LEU A 7 -3.58 31.54 0.13
C LEU A 7 -2.74 30.95 -1.01
N ALA A 8 -1.47 31.34 -1.11
CA ALA A 8 -0.55 30.79 -2.11
C ALA A 8 -0.28 29.30 -1.86
N PHE A 9 -0.08 28.89 -0.61
CA PHE A 9 0.08 27.48 -0.25
C PHE A 9 -1.19 26.67 -0.52
N ALA A 10 -2.37 27.20 -0.16
CA ALA A 10 -3.66 26.55 -0.45
C ALA A 10 -3.94 26.44 -1.97
N ALA A 11 -3.57 27.46 -2.75
CA ALA A 11 -3.72 27.45 -4.20
C ALA A 11 -2.76 26.44 -4.86
N VAL A 12 -1.51 26.35 -4.39
CA VAL A 12 -0.55 25.34 -4.87
C VAL A 12 -1.03 23.93 -4.52
N LEU A 13 -1.57 23.72 -3.32
CA LEU A 13 -2.17 22.44 -2.92
C LEU A 13 -3.38 22.07 -3.80
N LEU A 14 -4.22 23.05 -4.15
CA LEU A 14 -5.39 22.87 -5.01
C LEU A 14 -4.98 22.58 -6.47
N ILE A 15 -3.95 23.25 -6.97
CA ILE A 15 -3.42 23.03 -8.33
C ILE A 15 -2.80 21.63 -8.43
N VAL A 16 -2.04 21.19 -7.42
CA VAL A 16 -1.49 19.82 -7.36
C VAL A 16 -2.59 18.76 -7.26
N MET A 17 -3.73 19.07 -6.62
CA MET A 17 -4.90 18.19 -6.58
C MET A 17 -5.67 18.12 -7.90
N LEU A 18 -5.61 19.15 -8.74
CA LEU A 18 -6.38 19.25 -10.00
C LEU A 18 -5.58 18.83 -11.24
N THR A 19 -4.24 18.78 -11.17
CA THR A 19 -3.38 18.32 -12.27
C THR A 19 -3.37 16.79 -12.47
N GLY A 20 -4.03 16.02 -11.60
CA GLY A 20 -4.07 14.56 -11.66
C GLY A 20 -5.21 13.94 -12.48
N CYS A 21 -6.06 14.74 -13.13
CA CYS A 21 -7.28 14.25 -13.82
C CYS A 21 -7.21 14.34 -15.34
N SER A 22 -6.16 13.79 -15.97
CA SER A 22 -6.26 13.34 -17.37
C SER A 22 -6.47 11.82 -17.35
N VAL A 23 -7.70 11.37 -17.63
CA VAL A 23 -8.03 9.94 -17.72
C VAL A 23 -7.61 9.47 -19.11
N PHE A 24 -6.68 8.52 -19.19
CA PHE A 24 -6.33 7.84 -20.43
C PHE A 24 -7.49 6.92 -20.84
N THR A 25 -8.02 7.11 -22.04
CA THR A 25 -9.13 6.32 -22.59
C THR A 25 -8.72 5.64 -23.88
N VAL A 26 -9.22 4.43 -24.08
CA VAL A 26 -8.98 3.60 -25.26
C VAL A 26 -10.32 3.32 -25.96
N ASP A 27 -10.35 3.39 -27.29
CA ASP A 27 -11.55 3.07 -28.07
C ASP A 27 -11.78 1.56 -28.16
N TYR A 28 -13.05 1.16 -28.29
CA TYR A 28 -13.41 -0.26 -28.42
C TYR A 28 -12.91 -0.82 -29.76
N ASP A 29 -12.43 -2.07 -29.72
CA ASP A 29 -11.94 -2.84 -30.87
C ASP A 29 -10.72 -2.22 -31.60
N GLU A 30 -10.09 -1.20 -31.02
CA GLU A 30 -8.83 -0.65 -31.50
C GLU A 30 -7.66 -1.58 -31.13
N GLN A 31 -6.78 -1.84 -32.09
CA GLN A 31 -5.58 -2.65 -31.90
C GLN A 31 -4.50 -1.83 -31.17
N LEU A 32 -4.12 -2.28 -29.98
CA LEU A 32 -3.13 -1.59 -29.14
C LEU A 32 -1.69 -2.05 -29.37
N LEU A 33 -1.53 -3.21 -30.01
CA LEU A 33 -0.21 -3.74 -30.36
C LEU A 33 0.20 -3.28 -31.75
N THR A 34 1.43 -2.80 -31.85
CA THR A 34 2.06 -2.54 -33.14
C THR A 34 2.66 -3.83 -33.71
N ASN A 35 2.48 -4.03 -35.02
CA ASN A 35 3.11 -5.13 -35.78
C ASN A 35 2.87 -6.53 -35.16
N GLY A 36 1.64 -6.82 -34.74
CA GLY A 36 1.26 -8.10 -34.14
C GLY A 36 1.33 -9.31 -35.08
N GLY A 37 1.31 -9.08 -36.40
CA GLY A 37 1.52 -10.11 -37.43
C GLY A 37 2.96 -10.20 -37.94
N PHE A 38 3.92 -9.49 -37.32
CA PHE A 38 5.35 -9.55 -37.70
C PHE A 38 5.71 -9.24 -39.18
N GLU A 39 4.81 -8.62 -39.94
CA GLU A 39 5.05 -8.20 -41.33
C GLU A 39 6.27 -7.26 -41.46
N SER A 40 6.48 -6.43 -40.44
CA SER A 40 7.63 -5.53 -40.31
C SER A 40 8.73 -6.11 -39.40
N SER A 41 8.91 -7.43 -39.40
CA SER A 41 9.89 -8.14 -38.57
C SER A 41 9.66 -7.84 -37.08
N ASN A 42 10.67 -7.39 -36.32
CA ASN A 42 10.56 -7.11 -34.89
C ASN A 42 10.20 -5.65 -34.55
N GLN A 43 9.80 -4.81 -35.51
CA GLN A 43 9.42 -3.43 -35.20
C GLN A 43 8.31 -3.40 -34.14
N GLY A 44 8.46 -2.56 -33.11
CA GLY A 44 7.55 -2.48 -31.95
C GLY A 44 7.80 -3.53 -30.86
N TRP A 45 8.60 -4.57 -31.12
CA TRP A 45 8.87 -5.65 -30.18
C TRP A 45 10.32 -5.66 -29.70
N THR A 46 10.52 -5.73 -28.39
CA THR A 46 11.85 -5.86 -27.78
C THR A 46 12.15 -7.33 -27.55
N LEU A 47 13.28 -7.81 -28.11
CA LEU A 47 13.77 -9.17 -27.88
C LEU A 47 14.45 -9.25 -26.50
N VAL A 48 14.07 -10.25 -25.71
CA VAL A 48 14.72 -10.60 -24.45
C VAL A 48 15.16 -12.06 -24.51
N ASN A 49 16.47 -12.30 -24.44
CA ASN A 49 17.04 -13.64 -24.48
C ASN A 49 18.24 -13.78 -23.54
N ASP A 50 18.66 -15.02 -23.29
CA ASP A 50 19.89 -15.29 -22.54
C ASP A 50 21.13 -15.00 -23.40
N SER A 51 21.89 -13.98 -23.02
CA SER A 51 23.15 -13.60 -23.68
C SER A 51 24.22 -14.71 -23.69
N SER A 52 24.15 -15.66 -22.75
CA SER A 52 25.10 -16.78 -22.63
C SER A 52 24.75 -18.00 -23.49
N ILE A 53 23.48 -18.11 -23.91
CA ILE A 53 22.95 -19.19 -24.74
C ILE A 53 22.01 -18.57 -25.77
N PRO A 54 22.54 -18.11 -26.92
CA PRO A 54 21.75 -17.36 -27.89
C PRO A 54 20.69 -18.28 -28.54
N VAL A 55 19.46 -18.15 -28.06
CA VAL A 55 18.27 -18.60 -28.78
C VAL A 55 17.99 -17.56 -29.86
N THR A 56 17.88 -18.01 -31.11
CA THR A 56 17.71 -17.11 -32.26
C THR A 56 16.28 -17.23 -32.80
N PRO A 57 15.43 -16.21 -32.64
CA PRO A 57 14.17 -16.14 -33.33
C PRO A 57 14.39 -16.03 -34.85
N VAL A 58 13.62 -16.80 -35.62
CA VAL A 58 13.65 -16.80 -37.09
C VAL A 58 12.33 -16.24 -37.60
N PHE A 59 12.39 -15.17 -38.38
CA PHE A 59 11.23 -14.68 -39.14
C PHE A 59 11.11 -15.48 -40.42
N THR A 60 10.00 -16.18 -40.57
CA THR A 60 9.70 -16.99 -41.76
C THR A 60 8.73 -16.23 -42.64
N THR A 61 9.01 -16.17 -43.95
CA THR A 61 8.08 -15.61 -44.94
C THR A 61 7.40 -16.76 -45.68
N VAL A 62 6.08 -16.72 -45.78
CA VAL A 62 5.25 -17.72 -46.46
C VAL A 62 4.96 -17.23 -47.87
N GLN A 63 5.02 -18.13 -48.86
CA GLN A 63 4.60 -17.81 -50.24
C GLN A 63 3.07 -17.87 -50.33
N GLU A 64 2.47 -16.97 -51.12
CA GLU A 64 1.07 -17.12 -51.55
C GLU A 64 0.88 -18.54 -52.12
N ASP A 65 -0.14 -19.26 -51.65
CA ASP A 65 -0.53 -20.64 -52.05
C ASP A 65 0.05 -21.85 -51.27
N SER A 66 0.55 -21.70 -50.03
CA SER A 66 0.81 -22.87 -49.18
C SER A 66 -0.44 -23.35 -48.43
N ASP A 67 -0.83 -24.63 -48.58
CA ASP A 67 -1.98 -25.27 -47.91
C ASP A 67 -1.93 -25.26 -46.36
N GLU A 68 -0.80 -24.89 -45.75
CA GLU A 68 -0.57 -24.95 -44.30
C GLU A 68 -0.80 -23.62 -43.56
N TYR A 69 -0.96 -22.50 -44.27
CA TYR A 69 -1.02 -21.16 -43.68
C TYR A 69 -2.26 -20.42 -44.21
N ASN A 70 -3.22 -20.17 -43.32
CA ASN A 70 -4.47 -19.51 -43.65
C ASN A 70 -4.18 -18.13 -44.25
N SER A 71 -4.79 -17.81 -45.39
CA SER A 71 -4.68 -16.54 -46.10
C SER A 71 -5.05 -15.29 -45.26
N ASN A 72 -5.56 -15.49 -44.05
CA ASN A 72 -5.84 -14.44 -43.06
C ASN A 72 -4.66 -14.13 -42.10
N PHE A 73 -3.51 -14.81 -42.20
CA PHE A 73 -2.35 -14.62 -41.30
C PHE A 73 -1.26 -13.67 -41.82
N GLY A 74 -1.39 -13.14 -43.04
CA GLY A 74 -0.37 -12.26 -43.62
C GLY A 74 0.65 -13.05 -44.43
N PHE A 75 1.91 -12.65 -44.41
CA PHE A 75 3.02 -13.28 -45.13
C PHE A 75 4.19 -13.65 -44.23
N LYS A 76 4.18 -13.26 -42.95
CA LYS A 76 5.29 -13.55 -42.03
C LYS A 76 4.82 -14.04 -40.68
N TYR A 77 5.60 -14.95 -40.11
CA TYR A 77 5.47 -15.34 -38.71
C TYR A 77 6.84 -15.51 -38.08
N ILE A 78 6.88 -15.61 -36.76
CA ILE A 78 8.12 -15.82 -36.02
C ILE A 78 8.19 -17.21 -35.41
N THR A 79 9.34 -17.87 -35.51
CA THR A 79 9.64 -19.13 -34.82
C THR A 79 10.77 -18.92 -33.82
N ILE A 80 10.58 -19.41 -32.60
CA ILE A 80 11.60 -19.42 -31.55
C ILE A 80 11.93 -20.88 -31.26
N THR A 81 13.22 -21.23 -31.33
CA THR A 81 13.70 -22.61 -31.14
C THR A 81 14.79 -22.66 -30.07
N ALA A 82 14.53 -23.39 -29.00
CA ALA A 82 15.52 -23.72 -27.98
C ALA A 82 16.14 -25.09 -28.29
N SER A 83 17.47 -25.12 -28.47
CA SER A 83 18.22 -26.32 -28.92
C SER A 83 19.29 -26.82 -27.94
N SER A 84 19.55 -26.13 -26.82
CA SER A 84 20.49 -26.62 -25.79
C SER A 84 20.27 -26.00 -24.40
N SER A 85 20.61 -26.79 -23.38
CA SER A 85 20.55 -26.58 -21.92
C SER A 85 20.19 -25.18 -21.38
N GLY A 86 18.94 -25.01 -20.93
CA GLY A 86 18.58 -24.01 -19.92
C GLY A 86 18.55 -22.56 -20.40
N SER A 87 17.90 -22.27 -21.53
CA SER A 87 17.76 -20.93 -22.10
C SER A 87 16.34 -20.36 -21.95
N TYR A 88 16.18 -19.06 -22.22
CA TYR A 88 14.88 -18.42 -22.41
C TYR A 88 14.96 -17.40 -23.56
N CYS A 89 13.84 -17.18 -24.23
CA CYS A 89 13.73 -16.21 -25.32
C CYS A 89 12.29 -15.80 -25.52
N TYR A 90 12.01 -14.51 -25.42
CA TYR A 90 10.68 -13.96 -25.62
C TYR A 90 10.74 -12.55 -26.20
N TYR A 91 9.66 -12.15 -26.84
CA TYR A 91 9.43 -10.77 -27.24
C TYR A 91 8.51 -10.08 -26.24
N THR A 92 8.75 -8.79 -26.01
CA THR A 92 7.93 -7.95 -25.14
C THR A 92 7.59 -6.63 -25.82
N GLN A 93 6.36 -6.15 -25.63
CA GLN A 93 5.91 -4.82 -26.06
C GLN A 93 5.14 -4.16 -24.92
N ALA A 94 5.49 -2.91 -24.61
CA ALA A 94 4.79 -2.10 -23.62
C ALA A 94 3.54 -1.49 -24.25
N VAL A 95 2.42 -1.55 -23.53
CA VAL A 95 1.12 -1.06 -24.00
C VAL A 95 0.42 -0.33 -22.87
N GLN A 96 -0.09 0.87 -23.16
CA GLN A 96 -0.92 1.62 -22.22
C GLN A 96 -2.34 1.09 -22.21
N LEU A 97 -2.93 0.97 -21.02
CA LEU A 97 -4.29 0.46 -20.84
C LEU A 97 -5.13 1.45 -20.04
N GLU A 98 -6.39 1.63 -20.47
CA GLU A 98 -7.44 2.21 -19.64
C GLU A 98 -7.76 1.29 -18.45
N LYS A 99 -7.86 1.89 -17.26
CA LYS A 99 -8.27 1.23 -16.01
C LYS A 99 -9.78 0.95 -16.00
N GLY A 100 -10.19 -0.16 -15.39
CA GLY A 100 -11.56 -0.67 -15.35
C GLY A 100 -12.04 -1.36 -16.63
N ALA A 101 -11.30 -1.22 -17.74
CA ALA A 101 -11.67 -1.80 -19.04
C ALA A 101 -11.31 -3.29 -19.15
N VAL A 102 -12.09 -4.01 -19.98
CA VAL A 102 -11.84 -5.41 -20.32
C VAL A 102 -11.14 -5.48 -21.67
N TYR A 103 -10.13 -6.33 -21.74
CA TYR A 103 -9.30 -6.54 -22.91
C TYR A 103 -9.33 -7.99 -23.35
N LYS A 104 -9.18 -8.18 -24.66
CA LYS A 104 -9.00 -9.47 -25.31
C LYS A 104 -7.58 -9.53 -25.86
N LEU A 105 -6.76 -10.42 -25.31
CA LEU A 105 -5.45 -10.78 -25.86
C LEU A 105 -5.60 -12.08 -26.64
N SER A 106 -5.38 -12.03 -27.95
CA SER A 106 -5.45 -13.18 -28.85
C SER A 106 -4.12 -13.40 -29.55
N VAL A 107 -3.76 -14.65 -29.78
CA VAL A 107 -2.57 -15.05 -30.53
C VAL A 107 -2.86 -16.31 -31.33
N ASN A 108 -2.24 -16.42 -32.50
CA ASN A 108 -2.13 -17.68 -33.21
C ASN A 108 -0.76 -18.26 -32.91
N LEU A 109 -0.74 -19.49 -32.41
CA LEU A 109 0.49 -20.17 -32.07
C LEU A 109 0.49 -21.60 -32.62
N ARG A 110 1.68 -22.09 -32.96
CA ARG A 110 1.93 -23.48 -33.33
C ARG A 110 3.09 -23.98 -32.47
N VAL A 111 2.85 -24.93 -31.57
CA VAL A 111 3.94 -25.58 -30.83
C VAL A 111 4.53 -26.65 -31.74
N ASN A 112 5.64 -26.33 -32.39
CA ASN A 112 6.29 -27.14 -33.42
C ASN A 112 6.93 -28.42 -32.85
N SER A 113 7.42 -28.38 -31.61
CA SER A 113 7.98 -29.54 -30.91
C SER A 113 7.71 -29.45 -29.42
N THR A 114 7.60 -30.60 -28.74
CA THR A 114 7.39 -30.67 -27.29
C THR A 114 8.42 -29.80 -26.56
N VAL A 115 7.94 -28.94 -25.68
CA VAL A 115 8.78 -28.04 -24.90
C VAL A 115 9.15 -28.72 -23.59
N SER A 116 10.45 -28.96 -23.41
CA SER A 116 10.99 -29.48 -22.16
C SER A 116 11.42 -28.30 -21.27
N ALA A 117 10.83 -28.20 -20.09
CA ALA A 117 11.11 -27.16 -19.11
C ALA A 117 11.36 -27.76 -17.73
N ALA A 118 12.23 -27.14 -16.92
CA ALA A 118 12.45 -27.56 -15.53
C ALA A 118 11.29 -27.16 -14.57
N SER A 119 10.39 -26.29 -15.04
CA SER A 119 9.20 -25.80 -14.35
C SER A 119 7.98 -25.82 -15.29
N THR A 120 6.83 -25.29 -14.86
CA THR A 120 5.56 -25.29 -15.63
C THR A 120 5.49 -24.29 -16.79
N MET A 121 6.54 -23.49 -17.04
CA MET A 121 6.55 -22.48 -18.12
C MET A 121 7.23 -23.02 -19.39
N GLY A 122 6.43 -23.30 -20.41
CA GLY A 122 6.88 -23.73 -21.74
C GLY A 122 6.79 -22.60 -22.76
N ALA A 123 6.13 -22.86 -23.89
CA ALA A 123 5.71 -21.83 -24.83
C ALA A 123 4.57 -21.02 -24.24
N PHE A 124 4.76 -19.71 -24.08
CA PHE A 124 3.80 -18.87 -23.36
C PHE A 124 3.46 -17.60 -24.13
N PHE A 125 2.30 -17.06 -23.80
CA PHE A 125 1.91 -15.69 -24.12
C PHE A 125 1.09 -15.11 -22.97
N GLY A 126 1.11 -13.79 -22.81
CA GLY A 126 0.34 -13.12 -21.77
C GLY A 126 1.04 -11.87 -21.25
N LEU A 127 0.61 -11.40 -20.09
CA LEU A 127 1.18 -10.20 -19.49
C LEU A 127 2.34 -10.55 -18.55
N ALA A 128 3.32 -9.67 -18.44
CA ALA A 128 4.42 -9.81 -17.48
C ALA A 128 3.93 -9.65 -16.03
N GLU A 129 3.00 -8.73 -15.84
CA GLU A 129 2.57 -8.20 -14.56
C GLU A 129 1.58 -9.11 -13.82
N ALA A 130 0.94 -10.05 -14.54
CA ALA A 130 -0.10 -10.89 -13.98
C ALA A 130 -0.03 -12.32 -14.53
N ALA A 131 0.24 -13.27 -13.63
CA ALA A 131 0.21 -14.69 -13.96
C ALA A 131 -1.21 -15.18 -14.33
N SER A 132 -2.26 -14.52 -13.81
CA SER A 132 -3.66 -14.81 -14.13
C SER A 132 -4.02 -14.51 -15.59
N ALA A 133 -3.30 -13.58 -16.24
CA ALA A 133 -3.46 -13.25 -17.66
C ALA A 133 -2.29 -13.79 -18.50
N ARG A 134 -1.88 -15.04 -18.23
CA ARG A 134 -0.82 -15.74 -18.95
C ARG A 134 -1.19 -17.20 -19.17
N ALA A 135 -0.89 -17.70 -20.37
CA ALA A 135 -1.04 -19.10 -20.72
C ALA A 135 0.30 -19.70 -21.12
N SER A 136 0.50 -20.98 -20.82
CA SER A 136 1.72 -21.75 -21.07
C SER A 136 1.36 -23.11 -21.66
N TYR A 137 2.15 -23.57 -22.65
CA TYR A 137 1.94 -24.82 -23.38
C TYR A 137 3.26 -25.57 -23.54
N THR A 138 3.22 -26.88 -23.32
CA THR A 138 4.39 -27.76 -23.48
C THR A 138 4.21 -28.84 -24.54
N GLU A 139 2.97 -29.15 -24.90
CA GLU A 139 2.64 -30.18 -25.88
C GLU A 139 2.54 -29.61 -27.30
N THR A 140 2.86 -30.44 -28.30
CA THR A 140 2.75 -30.10 -29.72
C THR A 140 1.31 -29.86 -30.12
N THR A 141 1.07 -28.87 -30.99
CA THR A 141 -0.25 -28.59 -31.55
C THR A 141 -0.41 -29.23 -32.94
N SER A 142 -1.64 -29.62 -33.29
CA SER A 142 -1.96 -30.04 -34.66
C SER A 142 -2.12 -28.81 -35.56
N GLY A 143 -0.98 -28.23 -35.97
CA GLY A 143 -0.94 -27.00 -36.77
C GLY A 143 -1.14 -25.73 -35.94
N TRP A 144 -1.58 -24.66 -36.61
CA TRP A 144 -1.86 -23.36 -36.00
C TRP A 144 -3.14 -23.41 -35.16
N VAL A 145 -3.07 -22.90 -33.94
CA VAL A 145 -4.22 -22.78 -33.04
C VAL A 145 -4.35 -21.36 -32.51
N THR A 146 -5.58 -20.85 -32.50
CA THR A 146 -5.89 -19.58 -31.85
C THR A 146 -6.06 -19.79 -30.35
N ARG A 147 -5.45 -18.91 -29.56
CA ARG A 147 -5.62 -18.84 -28.11
C ARG A 147 -5.98 -17.43 -27.71
N THR A 148 -6.87 -17.32 -26.74
CA THR A 148 -7.40 -16.03 -26.28
C THR A 148 -7.43 -16.00 -24.76
N ILE A 149 -7.02 -14.88 -24.19
CA ILE A 149 -7.14 -14.55 -22.78
C ILE A 149 -7.97 -13.27 -22.68
N TYR A 150 -9.00 -13.30 -21.85
CA TYR A 150 -9.74 -12.11 -21.46
C TYR A 150 -9.25 -11.65 -20.10
N PHE A 151 -8.99 -10.35 -19.97
CA PHE A 151 -8.62 -9.80 -18.68
C PHE A 151 -9.20 -8.41 -18.47
N ARG A 152 -9.43 -8.06 -17.21
CA ARG A 152 -9.78 -6.71 -16.80
C ARG A 152 -8.58 -6.03 -16.17
N ASN A 153 -8.23 -4.85 -16.68
CA ASN A 153 -7.17 -4.04 -16.11
C ASN A 153 -7.71 -3.16 -14.98
N GLU A 154 -7.33 -3.43 -13.74
CA GLU A 154 -7.79 -2.68 -12.57
C GLU A 154 -6.71 -1.77 -11.96
N GLY A 155 -5.43 -1.97 -12.31
CA GLY A 155 -4.33 -1.33 -11.57
C GLY A 155 -3.17 -0.77 -12.39
N TYR A 156 -3.01 -1.18 -13.65
CA TYR A 156 -1.83 -0.82 -14.44
C TYR A 156 -2.15 0.27 -15.46
N ASP A 157 -1.35 1.34 -15.50
CA ASP A 157 -1.40 2.33 -16.58
C ASP A 157 -0.68 1.83 -17.84
N GLU A 158 0.31 0.96 -17.66
CA GLU A 158 1.09 0.32 -18.72
C GLU A 158 1.37 -1.13 -18.33
N VAL A 159 1.27 -2.04 -19.30
CA VAL A 159 1.59 -3.47 -19.15
C VAL A 159 2.54 -3.94 -20.24
N HIS A 160 3.23 -5.05 -19.98
CA HIS A 160 4.12 -5.67 -20.94
C HIS A 160 3.50 -6.96 -21.47
N VAL A 161 3.07 -6.94 -22.74
CA VAL A 161 2.65 -8.15 -23.46
C VAL A 161 3.89 -8.94 -23.84
N ARG A 162 3.97 -10.20 -23.41
CA ARG A 162 5.09 -11.11 -23.64
C ARG A 162 4.66 -12.38 -24.36
N LEU A 163 5.52 -12.87 -25.25
CA LEU A 163 5.37 -14.18 -25.87
C LEU A 163 6.72 -14.82 -26.16
N GLY A 164 6.86 -16.12 -25.91
CA GLY A 164 8.13 -16.82 -26.16
C GLY A 164 8.25 -18.21 -25.55
N LEU A 165 9.49 -18.64 -25.39
CA LEU A 165 9.89 -19.88 -24.73
C LEU A 165 10.63 -19.57 -23.43
N GLY A 166 10.03 -19.94 -22.30
CA GLY A 166 10.63 -19.78 -20.99
C GLY A 166 10.87 -18.32 -20.57
N THR A 167 11.23 -18.15 -19.30
CA THR A 167 11.56 -16.86 -18.69
C THR A 167 12.87 -16.98 -17.90
N GLU A 168 13.38 -15.87 -17.39
CA GLU A 168 14.56 -15.80 -16.54
C GLU A 168 14.47 -16.77 -15.34
N SER A 169 13.26 -16.91 -14.79
CA SER A 169 12.92 -17.77 -13.67
C SER A 169 12.45 -19.18 -14.05
N SER A 170 12.24 -19.46 -15.34
CA SER A 170 11.68 -20.72 -15.81
C SER A 170 12.24 -21.06 -17.19
N ARG A 171 13.43 -21.66 -17.17
CA ARG A 171 14.23 -21.93 -18.36
C ARG A 171 13.78 -23.21 -19.07
N VAL A 172 13.86 -23.18 -20.39
CA VAL A 172 13.57 -24.33 -21.26
C VAL A 172 14.87 -25.01 -21.72
N THR A 173 14.84 -26.32 -21.87
CA THR A 173 15.98 -27.13 -22.35
C THR A 173 15.85 -27.49 -23.82
N SER A 174 14.63 -27.63 -24.32
CA SER A 174 14.33 -27.83 -25.74
C SER A 174 12.91 -27.41 -26.06
N GLY A 175 12.62 -27.08 -27.32
CA GLY A 175 11.27 -26.77 -27.78
C GLY A 175 11.28 -25.77 -28.94
N ALA A 176 10.20 -25.77 -29.72
CA ALA A 176 10.02 -24.81 -30.80
C ALA A 176 8.55 -24.36 -30.84
N VAL A 177 8.34 -23.05 -30.95
CA VAL A 177 7.01 -22.46 -31.07
C VAL A 177 7.04 -21.36 -32.13
N SER A 178 5.98 -21.30 -32.91
CA SER A 178 5.73 -20.22 -33.85
C SER A 178 4.55 -19.36 -33.39
N PHE A 179 4.65 -18.05 -33.59
CA PHE A 179 3.63 -17.07 -33.21
C PHE A 179 3.27 -16.17 -34.39
N ASP A 180 2.00 -15.79 -34.44
CA ASP A 180 1.46 -14.89 -35.44
C ASP A 180 0.15 -14.23 -34.99
N ASN A 181 -0.22 -13.13 -35.64
CA ASN A 181 -1.48 -12.39 -35.47
C ASN A 181 -1.81 -12.13 -33.99
N ILE A 182 -0.85 -11.55 -33.25
CA ILE A 182 -1.06 -11.12 -31.88
C ILE A 182 -1.94 -9.86 -31.90
N SER A 183 -3.03 -9.89 -31.14
CA SER A 183 -3.93 -8.76 -31.01
C SER A 183 -4.32 -8.53 -29.56
N LEU A 184 -4.31 -7.26 -29.18
CA LEU A 184 -4.80 -6.78 -27.90
C LEU A 184 -5.78 -5.64 -28.18
N THR A 185 -7.06 -5.87 -27.89
CA THR A 185 -8.12 -4.88 -28.09
C THR A 185 -8.95 -4.71 -26.82
N LYS A 186 -9.48 -3.51 -26.62
CA LYS A 186 -10.52 -3.24 -25.61
C LYS A 186 -11.85 -3.79 -26.12
N VAL A 187 -12.53 -4.58 -25.29
CA VAL A 187 -13.79 -5.25 -25.66
C VAL A 187 -14.86 -5.05 -24.59
N THR A 188 -16.12 -5.25 -24.97
CA THR A 188 -17.20 -5.42 -24.00
C THR A 188 -17.07 -6.77 -23.29
N SER A 189 -17.44 -6.83 -22.00
CA SER A 189 -17.35 -8.07 -21.20
C SER A 189 -18.09 -9.23 -21.88
N PRO A 190 -17.40 -10.31 -22.30
CA PRO A 190 -18.05 -11.46 -22.91
C PRO A 190 -18.89 -12.23 -21.88
N THR A 191 -20.00 -12.82 -22.33
CA THR A 191 -20.83 -13.73 -21.52
C THR A 191 -20.15 -15.11 -21.42
N ASP A 192 -20.26 -15.76 -20.26
CA ASP A 192 -19.83 -17.15 -20.02
C ASP A 192 -18.35 -17.46 -20.30
N THR A 193 -17.47 -16.46 -20.21
CA THR A 193 -16.01 -16.63 -20.36
C THR A 193 -15.29 -16.17 -19.09
N TYR A 194 -14.27 -16.92 -18.65
CA TYR A 194 -13.43 -16.49 -17.55
C TYR A 194 -12.64 -15.23 -17.92
N ILE A 195 -12.78 -14.18 -17.10
CA ILE A 195 -12.04 -12.92 -17.24
C ILE A 195 -11.05 -12.84 -16.08
N ALA A 196 -9.76 -12.86 -16.39
CA ALA A 196 -8.71 -12.68 -15.40
C ALA A 196 -8.70 -11.22 -14.91
N THR A 197 -8.58 -10.99 -13.61
CA THR A 197 -8.32 -9.63 -13.11
C THR A 197 -6.82 -9.40 -13.02
N ILE A 198 -6.34 -8.30 -13.58
CA ILE A 198 -4.93 -7.88 -13.54
C ILE A 198 -4.81 -6.52 -12.90
N GLY A 199 -3.67 -6.30 -12.26
CA GLY A 199 -3.47 -5.11 -11.44
C GLY A 199 -4.36 -5.26 -10.22
N ASP A 200 -3.97 -6.14 -9.30
CA ASP A 200 -4.52 -6.03 -7.96
C ASP A 200 -3.97 -4.73 -7.36
N THR A 201 -4.73 -3.69 -7.58
CA THR A 201 -4.68 -2.46 -6.84
C THR A 201 -6.11 -2.00 -6.76
N ALA A 202 -6.89 -2.58 -5.84
CA ALA A 202 -7.97 -1.92 -5.12
C ALA A 202 -8.37 -0.53 -5.69
N GLY A 203 -9.06 -0.53 -6.83
CA GLY A 203 -9.09 0.62 -7.72
C GLY A 203 -9.98 0.48 -8.96
N GLY A 204 -11.11 -0.22 -8.86
CA GLY A 204 -12.22 -0.12 -9.81
C GLY A 204 -13.42 0.49 -9.10
N ASP A 205 -13.87 1.65 -9.58
CA ASP A 205 -15.06 2.44 -9.23
C ASP A 205 -15.60 2.42 -7.79
N TYR A 206 -15.91 3.61 -7.28
CA TYR A 206 -16.64 3.82 -6.03
C TYR A 206 -18.08 3.26 -6.07
N SER A 207 -18.21 1.95 -6.07
CA SER A 207 -19.13 1.29 -5.17
C SER A 207 -18.41 1.18 -3.84
N LEU A 208 -18.46 2.26 -3.03
CA LEU A 208 -18.48 2.03 -1.59
C LEU A 208 -19.52 0.91 -1.40
N SER A 209 -19.07 -0.27 -0.94
CA SER A 209 -20.00 -1.30 -0.48
C SER A 209 -20.98 -0.61 0.46
N ASN A 210 -22.19 -1.16 0.64
CA ASN A 210 -23.12 -0.54 1.58
C ASN A 210 -22.45 -0.29 2.95
N GLU A 211 -21.43 -1.09 3.33
CA GLU A 211 -20.56 -0.85 4.48
C GLU A 211 -19.54 0.27 4.30
N GLY A 212 -18.85 0.38 3.16
CA GLY A 212 -17.96 1.49 2.86
C GLY A 212 -18.70 2.84 2.91
N LYS A 213 -19.92 2.89 2.36
CA LYS A 213 -20.87 4.02 2.40
C LYS A 213 -21.21 4.35 3.84
N LEU A 214 -21.61 3.34 4.61
CA LEU A 214 -21.86 3.49 6.03
C LEU A 214 -20.63 4.05 6.75
N PHE A 215 -19.43 3.59 6.44
CA PHE A 215 -18.20 4.00 7.10
C PHE A 215 -17.77 5.43 6.74
N ALA A 216 -17.86 5.82 5.47
CA ALA A 216 -17.61 7.21 5.05
C ALA A 216 -18.66 8.17 5.63
N ILE A 217 -19.93 7.75 5.69
CA ILE A 217 -21.01 8.48 6.36
C ILE A 217 -20.76 8.53 7.87
N LEU A 218 -20.35 7.43 8.50
CA LEU A 218 -20.06 7.36 9.93
C LEU A 218 -18.86 8.22 10.30
N ILE A 219 -17.77 8.24 9.53
CA ILE A 219 -16.67 9.18 9.72
C ILE A 219 -17.13 10.61 9.45
N GLY A 220 -17.93 10.83 8.40
CA GLY A 220 -18.53 12.12 8.09
C GLY A 220 -19.47 12.65 9.18
N ILE A 221 -20.09 11.77 9.98
CA ILE A 221 -20.96 12.09 11.13
C ILE A 221 -20.16 12.13 12.44
N LEU A 222 -19.20 11.23 12.64
CA LEU A 222 -18.27 11.21 13.78
C LEU A 222 -17.39 12.45 13.79
N THR A 223 -17.03 13.00 12.63
CA THR A 223 -16.24 14.22 12.53
C THR A 223 -16.97 15.42 13.16
N PRO A 224 -18.22 15.77 12.78
CA PRO A 224 -18.98 16.82 13.45
C PRO A 224 -19.37 16.45 14.89
N ILE A 225 -19.64 15.17 15.22
CA ILE A 225 -19.90 14.76 16.62
C ILE A 225 -18.65 14.91 17.48
N MET A 226 -17.47 14.57 16.97
CA MET A 226 -16.18 14.81 17.64
C MET A 226 -15.92 16.30 17.73
N CYS A 227 -16.11 17.08 16.66
CA CYS A 227 -15.99 18.54 16.70
C CYS A 227 -16.96 19.16 17.71
N TYR A 228 -18.18 18.62 17.82
CA TYR A 228 -19.21 19.07 18.77
C TYR A 228 -18.91 18.60 20.20
N GLY A 229 -18.39 17.39 20.39
CA GLY A 229 -17.90 16.88 21.66
C GLY A 229 -16.68 17.66 22.14
N LEU A 230 -15.79 18.03 21.22
CA LEU A 230 -14.66 18.94 21.44
C LEU A 230 -15.19 20.32 21.82
N TYR A 231 -16.21 20.83 21.12
CA TYR A 231 -16.89 22.09 21.45
C TYR A 231 -17.57 22.04 22.84
N ILE A 232 -18.26 20.96 23.21
CA ILE A 232 -18.84 20.77 24.56
C ILE A 232 -17.73 20.64 25.61
N ALA A 233 -16.65 19.93 25.32
CA ALA A 233 -15.51 19.83 26.22
C ALA A 233 -14.87 21.20 26.44
N ILE A 234 -14.65 21.97 25.36
CA ILE A 234 -14.22 23.38 25.41
C ILE A 234 -15.21 24.21 26.24
N ARG A 235 -16.53 24.03 26.06
CA ARG A 235 -17.56 24.78 26.80
C ARG A 235 -17.67 24.38 28.28
N ARG A 236 -17.48 23.10 28.62
CA ARG A 236 -17.47 22.60 30.00
C ARG A 236 -16.19 23.01 30.73
N LEU A 237 -15.06 23.04 30.03
CA LEU A 237 -13.80 23.57 30.56
C LEU A 237 -13.86 25.09 30.72
N ALA A 238 -14.52 25.81 29.81
CA ALA A 238 -14.83 27.24 29.96
C ALA A 238 -15.85 27.53 31.09
N GLY A 239 -16.72 26.55 31.42
CA GLY A 239 -17.71 26.63 32.49
C GLY A 239 -17.17 26.28 33.88
N ARG A 240 -15.97 25.68 33.98
CA ARG A 240 -15.19 25.60 35.22
C ARG A 240 -14.56 26.98 35.48
N LYS A 241 -15.41 27.99 35.72
CA LYS A 241 -15.00 29.15 36.50
C LYS A 241 -14.69 28.63 37.89
N ASP A 242 -13.43 28.72 38.24
CA ASP A 242 -12.98 28.58 39.61
C ASP A 242 -13.90 29.39 40.53
N LYS A 243 -14.62 28.66 41.41
CA LYS A 243 -14.94 29.19 42.73
C LYS A 243 -13.61 29.24 43.49
N ILE A 244 -12.80 30.25 43.19
CA ILE A 244 -11.72 30.69 44.07
C ILE A 244 -12.01 32.15 44.35
N ASN A 245 -12.33 32.41 45.62
CA ASN A 245 -12.65 33.71 46.16
C ASN A 245 -11.48 34.71 46.02
N ASP A 246 -11.89 35.96 46.08
CA ASP A 246 -11.15 37.17 46.48
C ASP A 246 -10.28 37.89 45.45
N GLY A 247 -10.82 39.06 45.04
CA GLY A 247 -10.08 40.32 45.15
C GLY A 247 -8.90 40.52 44.20
N GLY A 248 -9.19 40.78 42.92
CA GLY A 248 -8.18 41.33 42.02
C GLY A 248 -8.64 41.25 40.57
N ALA A 249 -8.76 42.39 39.90
CA ALA A 249 -9.13 42.48 38.50
C ALA A 249 -8.17 41.64 37.63
N VAL A 250 -8.64 40.53 37.06
CA VAL A 250 -7.90 39.80 36.02
C VAL A 250 -8.61 40.03 34.70
N SER A 251 -7.92 40.80 33.86
CA SER A 251 -8.28 41.16 32.49
C SER A 251 -8.68 39.92 31.67
N GLY A 252 -9.70 40.05 30.82
CA GLY A 252 -10.22 38.98 29.98
C GLY A 252 -9.13 38.23 29.23
N GLN A 253 -8.90 36.98 29.60
CA GLN A 253 -8.06 36.08 28.80
C GLN A 253 -8.75 35.85 27.45
N ASN A 254 -8.09 36.27 26.37
CA ASN A 254 -8.57 36.02 25.01
C ASN A 254 -8.78 34.52 24.80
N PHE A 255 -9.99 34.09 24.44
CA PHE A 255 -10.36 32.69 24.18
C PHE A 255 -9.35 31.95 23.27
N PHE A 256 -8.87 32.67 22.24
CA PHE A 256 -7.86 32.21 21.28
C PHE A 256 -6.46 31.94 21.89
N THR A 257 -6.22 32.36 23.13
CA THR A 257 -4.95 32.18 23.85
C THR A 257 -5.03 31.16 24.98
N SER A 258 -6.18 30.49 25.16
CA SER A 258 -6.29 29.43 26.16
C SER A 258 -5.51 28.18 25.74
N PRO A 259 -4.82 27.48 26.68
CA PRO A 259 -4.08 26.26 26.38
C PRO A 259 -4.97 25.16 25.75
N ALA A 260 -6.20 25.04 26.24
CA ALA A 260 -7.16 24.06 25.71
C ALA A 260 -7.54 24.36 24.25
N PHE A 261 -7.72 25.63 23.89
CA PHE A 261 -8.00 26.02 22.51
C PHE A 261 -6.81 25.74 21.59
N MET A 262 -5.58 26.02 22.03
CA MET A 262 -4.38 25.72 21.25
C MET A 262 -4.22 24.21 21.02
N LEU A 263 -4.41 23.40 22.07
CA LEU A 263 -4.39 21.94 21.96
C LEU A 263 -5.46 21.43 20.99
N ALA A 264 -6.68 21.94 21.10
CA ALA A 264 -7.79 21.57 20.22
C ALA A 264 -7.47 21.87 18.75
N ILE A 265 -6.93 23.05 18.44
CA ILE A 265 -6.51 23.40 17.07
C ILE A 265 -5.41 22.45 16.58
N VAL A 266 -4.38 22.20 17.39
CA VAL A 266 -3.27 21.33 16.99
C VAL A 266 -3.76 19.91 16.70
N LEU A 267 -4.62 19.35 17.56
CA LEU A 267 -5.21 18.02 17.34
C LEU A 267 -6.13 17.98 16.12
N LEU A 268 -6.94 19.01 15.90
CA LEU A 268 -7.82 19.09 14.72
C LEU A 268 -7.01 19.18 13.42
N LEU A 269 -5.96 19.98 13.38
CA LEU A 269 -5.07 20.07 12.23
C LEU A 269 -4.32 18.74 12.01
N ALA A 270 -3.81 18.13 13.08
CA ALA A 270 -3.12 16.84 13.01
C ALA A 270 -4.01 15.72 12.48
N PHE A 271 -5.26 15.66 12.96
CA PHE A 271 -6.27 14.72 12.50
C PHE A 271 -6.68 15.02 11.07
N GLY A 272 -6.90 16.29 10.72
CA GLY A 272 -7.25 16.71 9.37
C GLY A 272 -6.20 16.29 8.34
N ILE A 273 -4.92 16.52 8.62
CA ILE A 273 -3.81 16.07 7.76
C ILE A 273 -3.85 14.54 7.58
N ARG A 274 -3.97 13.78 8.67
CA ARG A 274 -4.02 12.32 8.62
C ARG A 274 -5.26 11.80 7.90
N LEU A 275 -6.41 12.44 8.07
CA LEU A 275 -7.66 12.08 7.40
C LEU A 275 -7.56 12.32 5.89
N LEU A 276 -6.95 13.44 5.47
CA LEU A 276 -6.67 13.70 4.05
C LEU A 276 -5.71 12.64 3.49
N MET A 277 -4.62 12.37 4.22
CA MET A 277 -3.57 11.45 3.79
C MET A 277 -3.99 9.97 3.79
N VAL A 278 -4.98 9.60 4.61
CA VAL A 278 -5.58 8.26 4.59
C VAL A 278 -6.04 7.85 3.19
N ASN A 279 -6.48 8.82 2.38
CA ASN A 279 -7.02 8.63 1.05
C ASN A 279 -5.99 8.84 -0.08
N VAL A 280 -4.74 9.22 0.24
CA VAL A 280 -3.73 9.58 -0.77
C VAL A 280 -3.07 8.36 -1.41
N MET A 281 -2.95 7.25 -0.68
CA MET A 281 -2.62 5.98 -1.33
C MET A 281 -3.90 5.29 -1.76
N TYR A 282 -4.13 5.35 -3.07
CA TYR A 282 -5.16 4.58 -3.76
C TYR A 282 -4.85 3.10 -3.62
N GLY A 283 -5.85 2.36 -3.17
CA GLY A 283 -5.73 0.93 -3.01
C GLY A 283 -4.92 0.52 -1.79
N TYR A 284 -5.52 -0.40 -1.08
CA TYR A 284 -4.94 -1.31 -0.13
C TYR A 284 -3.66 -1.95 -0.72
N GLY A 285 -2.52 -1.26 -0.58
CA GLY A 285 -1.23 -1.74 -1.09
C GLY A 285 -0.89 -3.12 -0.50
N PRO A 286 -0.02 -3.91 -1.15
CA PRO A 286 0.25 -5.31 -0.77
C PRO A 286 0.49 -5.53 0.73
N SER A 287 1.12 -4.57 1.40
CA SER A 287 1.39 -4.60 2.84
C SER A 287 0.13 -4.48 3.72
N LEU A 288 -0.80 -3.58 3.38
CA LEU A 288 -2.08 -3.48 4.10
C LEU A 288 -2.95 -4.70 3.79
N ASN A 289 -2.87 -5.20 2.55
CA ASN A 289 -3.43 -6.47 2.08
C ASN A 289 -3.06 -7.65 2.98
N ALA A 290 -1.77 -7.87 3.15
CA ALA A 290 -1.25 -8.87 4.06
C ALA A 290 -1.71 -8.63 5.50
N MET A 291 -1.71 -7.37 5.96
CA MET A 291 -2.11 -7.01 7.32
C MET A 291 -3.57 -7.37 7.63
N GLY A 292 -4.51 -7.08 6.72
CA GLY A 292 -5.90 -7.46 6.92
C GLY A 292 -6.15 -8.97 6.77
N SER A 293 -5.44 -9.66 5.87
CA SER A 293 -5.50 -11.13 5.80
C SER A 293 -5.03 -11.77 7.11
N THR A 294 -3.89 -11.31 7.65
CA THR A 294 -3.40 -11.74 8.95
C THR A 294 -4.40 -11.45 10.08
N ALA A 295 -5.06 -10.29 10.07
CA ALA A 295 -6.11 -9.99 11.05
C ALA A 295 -7.28 -10.98 10.98
N TYR A 296 -7.69 -11.38 9.78
CA TYR A 296 -8.75 -12.37 9.58
C TYR A 296 -8.34 -13.78 10.04
N GLU A 297 -7.12 -14.21 9.72
CA GLU A 297 -6.54 -15.48 10.21
C GLU A 297 -6.50 -15.51 11.74
N LEU A 298 -5.94 -14.46 12.36
CA LEU A 298 -5.92 -14.32 13.82
C LEU A 298 -7.33 -14.37 14.44
N ALA A 299 -8.31 -13.78 13.77
CA ALA A 299 -9.70 -13.78 14.24
C ALA A 299 -10.42 -15.13 14.03
N ASN A 300 -9.94 -15.99 13.13
CA ASN A 300 -10.48 -17.33 12.88
C ASN A 300 -9.84 -18.36 13.82
N ASP A 301 -8.51 -18.38 13.84
CA ASP A 301 -7.73 -19.46 14.44
C ASP A 301 -7.24 -19.10 15.85
N GLY A 302 -7.26 -17.81 16.19
CA GLY A 302 -6.77 -17.28 17.44
C GLY A 302 -5.26 -17.00 17.43
N PRO A 303 -4.76 -16.15 18.35
CA PRO A 303 -3.39 -15.68 18.35
C PRO A 303 -2.37 -16.78 18.70
N VAL A 304 -2.77 -17.80 19.46
CA VAL A 304 -1.89 -18.92 19.85
C VAL A 304 -1.62 -19.82 18.64
N GLU A 305 -2.68 -20.29 17.98
CA GLU A 305 -2.59 -21.16 16.81
C GLU A 305 -1.83 -20.48 15.66
N TYR A 306 -2.13 -19.19 15.43
CA TYR A 306 -1.43 -18.38 14.43
C TYR A 306 0.09 -18.34 14.68
N TYR A 307 0.51 -18.16 15.94
CA TYR A 307 1.92 -18.03 16.30
C TYR A 307 2.71 -19.34 16.15
N PHE A 308 2.08 -20.50 16.37
CA PHE A 308 2.75 -21.79 16.26
C PHE A 308 2.77 -22.36 14.83
N ASN A 309 1.79 -22.00 14.00
CA ASN A 309 1.64 -22.59 12.67
C ASN A 309 2.10 -21.66 11.53
N ASN A 310 2.39 -20.39 11.81
CA ASN A 310 2.86 -19.43 10.81
C ASN A 310 4.20 -18.82 11.22
N VAL A 311 4.96 -18.31 10.24
CA VAL A 311 6.12 -17.44 10.51
C VAL A 311 5.59 -16.02 10.74
N PRO A 312 5.62 -15.48 11.98
CA PRO A 312 4.99 -14.21 12.25
C PRO A 312 5.73 -13.06 11.56
N ALA A 313 5.04 -12.34 10.67
CA ALA A 313 5.58 -11.18 9.97
C ALA A 313 5.59 -9.88 10.80
N TYR A 314 4.98 -9.90 12.00
CA TYR A 314 4.78 -8.72 12.85
C TYR A 314 5.20 -8.97 14.29
N SER A 315 5.52 -7.89 15.02
CA SER A 315 5.83 -7.95 16.45
C SER A 315 4.62 -8.45 17.27
N PRO A 316 4.84 -9.10 18.43
CA PRO A 316 3.74 -9.66 19.21
C PRO A 316 2.67 -8.64 19.60
N GLY A 317 3.06 -7.41 19.95
CA GLY A 317 2.11 -6.33 20.24
C GLY A 317 1.21 -5.99 19.05
N VAL A 318 1.77 -6.00 17.84
CA VAL A 318 1.00 -5.76 16.62
C VAL A 318 0.03 -6.91 16.33
N LEU A 319 0.43 -8.16 16.55
CA LEU A 319 -0.46 -9.31 16.38
C LEU A 319 -1.70 -9.22 17.28
N TYR A 320 -1.56 -8.75 18.53
CA TYR A 320 -2.72 -8.54 19.41
C TYR A 320 -3.66 -7.45 18.89
N ILE A 321 -3.12 -6.36 18.32
CA ILE A 321 -3.94 -5.33 17.68
C ILE A 321 -4.67 -5.90 16.47
N LEU A 322 -3.97 -6.61 15.59
CA LEU A 322 -4.58 -7.24 14.41
C LEU A 322 -5.66 -8.26 14.78
N TRP A 323 -5.44 -9.02 15.85
CA TRP A 323 -6.45 -9.95 16.36
C TRP A 323 -7.73 -9.22 16.79
N ILE A 324 -7.60 -8.16 17.59
CA ILE A 324 -8.75 -7.34 17.99
C ILE A 324 -9.44 -6.72 16.77
N LEU A 325 -8.67 -6.18 15.82
CA LEU A 325 -9.23 -5.59 14.61
C LEU A 325 -9.94 -6.62 13.74
N GLY A 326 -9.41 -7.84 13.60
CA GLY A 326 -10.06 -8.92 12.85
C GLY A 326 -11.37 -9.36 13.50
N LEU A 327 -11.41 -9.45 14.84
CA LEU A 327 -12.63 -9.74 15.59
C LEU A 327 -13.71 -8.67 15.41
N LEU A 328 -13.31 -7.40 15.26
CA LEU A 328 -14.20 -6.28 15.01
C LEU A 328 -14.58 -6.12 13.53
N ALA A 329 -13.71 -6.51 12.60
CA ALA A 329 -13.94 -6.41 11.17
C ALA A 329 -15.06 -7.33 10.69
N LYS A 330 -15.14 -8.56 11.24
CA LYS A 330 -16.17 -9.56 10.91
C LYS A 330 -17.61 -9.04 11.11
N PRO A 331 -18.04 -8.58 12.31
CA PRO A 331 -19.41 -8.10 12.52
C PRO A 331 -19.71 -6.80 11.78
N LEU A 332 -18.68 -6.05 11.37
CA LEU A 332 -18.82 -4.84 10.55
C LEU A 332 -18.83 -5.14 9.04
N ASN A 333 -18.77 -6.42 8.64
CA ASN A 333 -18.68 -6.88 7.24
C ASN A 333 -17.54 -6.19 6.46
N LEU A 334 -16.41 -5.91 7.12
CA LEU A 334 -15.24 -5.26 6.49
C LEU A 334 -14.39 -6.28 5.74
N LEU A 335 -14.82 -6.67 4.54
CA LEU A 335 -14.18 -7.72 3.74
C LEU A 335 -12.68 -7.46 3.48
N THR A 336 -11.91 -8.56 3.41
CA THR A 336 -10.52 -8.53 2.94
C THR A 336 -10.46 -7.92 1.54
N GLY A 337 -9.50 -7.03 1.31
CA GLY A 337 -9.41 -6.28 0.04
C GLY A 337 -10.23 -4.98 -0.01
N SER A 338 -11.12 -4.74 0.96
CA SER A 338 -11.98 -3.55 0.93
C SER A 338 -11.28 -2.27 1.42
N THR A 339 -11.67 -1.12 0.85
CA THR A 339 -11.24 0.21 1.31
C THR A 339 -11.62 0.45 2.78
N GLY A 340 -12.77 -0.06 3.21
CA GLY A 340 -13.25 0.05 4.59
C GLY A 340 -12.30 -0.62 5.58
N LEU A 341 -11.87 -1.86 5.28
CA LEU A 341 -10.87 -2.57 6.08
C LEU A 341 -9.53 -1.84 6.07
N GLY A 342 -9.08 -1.33 4.93
CA GLY A 342 -7.84 -0.57 4.81
C GLY A 342 -7.78 0.68 5.68
N ILE A 343 -8.87 1.47 5.73
CA ILE A 343 -8.94 2.63 6.62
C ILE A 343 -9.02 2.17 8.08
N PHE A 344 -9.82 1.14 8.35
CA PHE A 344 -9.98 0.58 9.69
C PHE A 344 -8.64 0.14 10.31
N MET A 345 -7.78 -0.51 9.52
CA MET A 345 -6.44 -0.93 9.93
C MET A 345 -5.50 0.24 10.26
N LYS A 346 -5.72 1.43 9.69
CA LYS A 346 -4.89 2.61 9.95
C LYS A 346 -5.27 3.35 11.24
N ILE A 347 -6.49 3.14 11.75
CA ILE A 347 -7.02 3.86 12.91
C ILE A 347 -6.10 3.79 14.13
N PRO A 348 -5.58 2.62 14.56
CA PRO A 348 -4.75 2.56 15.77
C PRO A 348 -3.47 3.37 15.65
N ALA A 349 -2.83 3.37 14.48
CA ALA A 349 -1.63 4.17 14.23
C ALA A 349 -1.92 5.69 14.28
N ILE A 350 -3.03 6.11 13.68
CA ILE A 350 -3.48 7.52 13.72
C ILE A 350 -3.82 7.95 15.15
N VAL A 351 -4.51 7.10 15.91
CA VAL A 351 -4.85 7.36 17.31
C VAL A 351 -3.57 7.48 18.16
N ALA A 352 -2.58 6.61 17.96
CA ALA A 352 -1.31 6.69 18.67
C ALA A 352 -0.58 8.02 18.42
N ASP A 353 -0.56 8.49 17.17
CA ASP A 353 0.00 9.81 16.83
C ASP A 353 -0.72 10.96 17.54
N LEU A 354 -2.06 10.95 17.57
CA LEU A 354 -2.84 11.99 18.25
C LEU A 354 -2.60 11.99 19.75
N ILE A 355 -2.47 10.81 20.36
CA ILE A 355 -2.11 10.67 21.76
C ILE A 355 -0.69 11.22 22.00
N ALA A 356 0.27 10.93 21.12
CA ALA A 356 1.62 11.47 21.23
C ALA A 356 1.62 13.01 21.19
N ILE A 357 0.88 13.60 20.25
CA ILE A 357 0.70 15.06 20.14
C ILE A 357 0.10 15.64 21.42
N PHE A 358 -0.92 14.99 21.98
CA PHE A 358 -1.54 15.38 23.25
C PHE A 358 -0.51 15.37 24.40
N TYR A 359 0.29 14.31 24.53
CA TYR A 359 1.30 14.23 25.59
C TYR A 359 2.43 15.25 25.40
N ILE A 360 2.91 15.46 24.17
CA ILE A 360 3.91 16.49 23.86
C ILE A 360 3.39 17.87 24.27
N PHE A 361 2.16 18.21 23.89
CA PHE A 361 1.56 19.49 24.24
C PHE A 361 1.51 19.69 25.76
N ASN A 362 0.96 18.72 26.50
CA ASN A 362 0.78 18.83 27.95
C ASN A 362 2.13 18.89 28.68
N TYR A 363 3.08 18.03 28.30
CA TYR A 363 4.40 17.99 28.93
C TYR A 363 5.16 19.30 28.72
N ALA A 364 5.19 19.81 27.49
CA ALA A 364 5.86 21.06 27.17
C ALA A 364 5.13 22.29 27.75
N SER A 365 3.80 22.27 27.82
CA SER A 365 3.02 23.36 28.42
C SER A 365 3.24 23.43 29.93
N ALA A 366 3.34 22.29 30.61
CA ALA A 366 3.63 22.22 32.04
C ALA A 366 5.05 22.70 32.38
N LYS A 367 6.02 22.40 31.52
CA LYS A 367 7.43 22.77 31.73
C LYS A 367 7.77 24.20 31.29
N TYR A 368 7.06 24.71 30.29
CA TYR A 368 7.29 26.04 29.74
C TYR A 368 6.01 26.86 29.76
N ASP A 369 5.29 26.92 28.64
CA ASP A 369 4.04 27.63 28.47
C ASP A 369 3.24 27.02 27.31
N ALA A 370 1.95 27.34 27.23
CA ALA A 370 1.04 26.76 26.24
C ALA A 370 1.41 27.07 24.79
N LYS A 371 2.06 28.22 24.50
CA LYS A 371 2.48 28.55 23.14
C LYS A 371 3.63 27.65 22.70
N ARG A 372 4.61 27.43 23.57
CA ARG A 372 5.71 26.49 23.31
C ARG A 372 5.20 25.05 23.22
N GLY A 373 4.25 24.67 24.07
CA GLY A 373 3.56 23.39 23.97
C GLY A 373 2.88 23.18 22.61
N ALA A 374 2.16 24.20 22.12
CA ALA A 374 1.55 24.19 20.79
C ALA A 374 2.58 24.07 19.66
N ILE A 375 3.72 24.75 19.77
CA ILE A 375 4.80 24.69 18.76
C ILE A 375 5.39 23.28 18.70
N PHE A 376 5.79 22.69 19.82
CA PHE A 376 6.39 21.34 19.81
C PHE A 376 5.40 20.27 19.34
N ALA A 377 4.16 20.34 19.81
CA ALA A 377 3.10 19.42 19.37
C ALA A 377 2.77 19.62 17.88
N GLY A 378 2.76 20.87 17.41
CA GLY A 378 2.53 21.22 16.00
C GLY A 378 3.64 20.70 15.09
N ILE A 379 4.91 20.81 15.48
CA ILE A 379 6.06 20.27 14.72
C ILE A 379 5.91 18.76 14.55
N TYR A 380 5.58 18.03 15.61
CA TYR A 380 5.34 16.58 15.53
C TYR A 380 4.12 16.26 14.66
N ALA A 381 3.04 17.04 14.78
CA ALA A 381 1.81 16.84 14.04
C ALA A 381 1.99 16.90 12.51
N ILE A 382 2.87 17.77 12.03
CA ILE A 382 3.13 18.02 10.60
C ILE A 382 4.41 17.36 10.08
N LEU A 383 5.10 16.55 10.90
CA LEU A 383 6.33 15.89 10.49
C LEU A 383 6.00 14.83 9.41
N PRO A 384 6.48 14.97 8.16
CA PRO A 384 6.07 14.10 7.05
C PRO A 384 6.22 12.63 7.33
N THR A 385 7.37 12.22 7.88
CA THR A 385 7.66 10.83 8.19
C THR A 385 6.64 10.20 9.14
N ILE A 386 6.15 10.96 10.12
CA ILE A 386 5.22 10.45 11.14
C ILE A 386 3.82 10.30 10.57
N PHE A 387 3.27 11.36 9.97
CA PHE A 387 1.91 11.28 9.47
C PHE A 387 1.82 10.36 8.24
N ILE A 388 2.85 10.25 7.40
CA ILE A 388 2.87 9.28 6.29
C ILE A 388 2.91 7.85 6.85
N ALA A 389 3.78 7.55 7.82
CA ALA A 389 3.86 6.22 8.40
C ALA A 389 2.52 5.75 8.98
N SER A 390 1.80 6.63 9.70
CA SER A 390 0.53 6.27 10.32
C SER A 390 -0.65 6.27 9.35
N SER A 391 -0.83 7.33 8.55
CA SER A 391 -2.03 7.51 7.72
C SER A 391 -1.92 6.93 6.32
N VAL A 392 -0.73 6.90 5.74
CA VAL A 392 -0.53 6.40 4.37
C VAL A 392 -0.25 4.90 4.42
N TRP A 393 0.72 4.48 5.22
CA TRP A 393 1.17 3.09 5.29
C TRP A 393 0.53 2.26 6.42
N GLY A 394 -0.08 2.89 7.42
CA GLY A 394 -0.70 2.16 8.53
C GLY A 394 0.30 1.41 9.42
N ILE A 395 1.55 1.88 9.50
CA ILE A 395 2.60 1.19 10.27
C ILE A 395 2.38 1.41 11.76
N TYR A 396 2.24 0.30 12.49
CA TYR A 396 2.04 0.30 13.93
C TYR A 396 3.30 0.61 14.75
N SER A 397 4.44 0.88 14.11
CA SER A 397 5.60 1.51 14.75
C SER A 397 5.24 2.86 15.39
N SER A 398 4.16 3.51 14.95
CA SER A 398 3.56 4.69 15.58
C SER A 398 3.14 4.42 17.04
N ILE A 399 2.63 3.22 17.35
CA ILE A 399 2.28 2.80 18.72
C ILE A 399 3.55 2.60 19.56
N GLY A 400 4.54 1.91 19.01
CA GLY A 400 5.84 1.74 19.68
C GLY A 400 6.53 3.08 19.95
N SER A 401 6.45 4.01 19.01
CA SER A 401 6.99 5.37 19.13
C SER A 401 6.29 6.19 20.23
N LEU A 402 4.97 6.06 20.36
CA LEU A 402 4.23 6.65 21.48
C LEU A 402 4.73 6.13 22.83
N PHE A 403 4.86 4.81 22.99
CA PHE A 403 5.36 4.24 24.24
C PHE A 403 6.80 4.65 24.53
N LEU A 404 7.65 4.69 23.50
CA LEU A 404 9.03 5.17 23.64
C LEU A 404 9.09 6.64 24.09
N LEU A 405 8.21 7.50 23.55
CA LEU A 405 8.06 8.88 24.01
C LEU A 405 7.66 8.94 25.50
N LEU A 406 6.70 8.12 25.91
CA LEU A 406 6.27 8.04 27.31
C LEU A 406 7.39 7.53 28.23
N THR A 407 8.25 6.62 27.76
CA THR A 407 9.48 6.20 28.47
C THR A 407 10.38 7.40 28.76
N PHE A 408 10.62 8.27 27.78
CA PHE A 408 11.45 9.46 27.99
C PHE A 408 10.81 10.47 28.94
N PHE A 409 9.49 10.68 28.89
CA PHE A 409 8.81 11.52 29.89
C PHE A 409 8.90 10.94 31.29
N ALA A 410 8.77 9.63 31.44
CA ALA A 410 8.95 8.96 32.73
C ALA A 410 10.39 9.09 33.27
N ILE A 411 11.39 9.04 32.40
CA ILE A 411 12.80 9.29 32.74
C ILE A 411 13.00 10.70 33.27
N LEU A 412 12.49 11.70 32.56
CA LEU A 412 12.61 13.10 32.93
C LEU A 412 11.91 13.42 34.26
N ASP A 413 10.77 12.76 34.51
CA ASP A 413 10.01 12.87 35.76
C ASP A 413 10.55 11.98 36.89
N LYS A 414 11.63 11.21 36.65
CA LYS A 414 12.20 10.23 37.60
C LYS A 414 11.21 9.13 38.05
N LYS A 415 10.23 8.79 37.21
CA LYS A 415 9.23 7.74 37.44
C LYS A 415 9.70 6.41 36.87
N TYR A 416 10.66 5.76 37.55
CA TYR A 416 11.36 4.58 37.02
C TYR A 416 10.47 3.37 36.76
N ILE A 417 9.42 3.14 37.57
CA ILE A 417 8.45 2.06 37.33
C ILE A 417 7.72 2.28 36.00
N ASN A 418 7.25 3.50 35.75
CA ASN A 418 6.56 3.86 34.51
C ASN A 418 7.51 3.76 33.31
N MET A 419 8.77 4.17 33.46
CA MET A 419 9.80 4.02 32.43
C MET A 419 9.90 2.56 31.99
N THR A 420 10.05 1.62 32.93
CA THR A 420 10.16 0.19 32.63
C THR A 420 8.90 -0.33 31.95
N ILE A 421 7.70 0.03 32.42
CA ILE A 421 6.43 -0.39 31.82
C ILE A 421 6.33 0.11 30.37
N PHE A 422 6.52 1.41 30.14
CA PHE A 422 6.42 1.98 28.81
C PHE A 422 7.50 1.48 27.86
N TYR A 423 8.71 1.24 28.35
CA TYR A 423 9.78 0.73 27.50
C TYR A 423 9.52 -0.72 27.08
N SER A 424 9.06 -1.57 28.00
CA SER A 424 8.64 -2.94 27.67
C SER A 424 7.51 -2.94 26.63
N LEU A 425 6.54 -2.03 26.75
CA LEU A 425 5.50 -1.85 25.73
C LEU A 425 6.08 -1.36 24.40
N ALA A 426 7.04 -0.43 24.41
CA ALA A 426 7.67 0.04 23.18
C ALA A 426 8.33 -1.12 22.41
N VAL A 427 9.10 -1.98 23.10
CA VAL A 427 9.74 -3.18 22.52
C VAL A 427 8.72 -4.20 22.03
N LEU A 428 7.59 -4.36 22.75
CA LEU A 428 6.52 -5.28 22.36
C LEU A 428 5.90 -4.93 21.01
N PHE A 429 5.80 -3.63 20.68
CA PHE A 429 5.22 -3.13 19.43
C PHE A 429 6.27 -2.87 18.35
N MET A 430 7.49 -2.49 18.73
CA MET A 430 8.54 -2.04 17.82
C MET A 430 9.88 -2.64 18.29
N ALA A 431 10.33 -3.70 17.60
CA ALA A 431 11.58 -4.38 17.95
C ALA A 431 12.79 -3.44 17.86
N GLU A 432 12.71 -2.44 16.98
CA GLU A 432 13.70 -1.36 16.80
C GLU A 432 13.90 -0.53 18.07
N ALA A 433 12.95 -0.54 19.02
CA ALA A 433 13.12 0.11 20.32
C ALA A 433 14.30 -0.48 21.12
N LEU A 434 14.71 -1.72 20.84
CA LEU A 434 15.87 -2.36 21.48
C LEU A 434 17.18 -1.60 21.27
N VAL A 435 17.28 -0.80 20.20
CA VAL A 435 18.44 0.07 19.96
C VAL A 435 18.65 1.07 21.11
N VAL A 436 17.58 1.42 21.83
CA VAL A 436 17.62 2.36 22.98
C VAL A 436 18.02 1.65 24.28
N LEU A 437 18.04 0.31 24.33
CA LEU A 437 18.34 -0.47 25.54
C LEU A 437 19.69 -0.11 26.19
N PRO A 438 20.82 -0.01 25.46
CA PRO A 438 22.10 0.29 26.07
C PRO A 438 22.10 1.65 26.78
N LEU A 439 21.45 2.66 26.19
CA LEU A 439 21.31 3.99 26.76
C LEU A 439 20.53 3.95 28.08
N LEU A 440 19.42 3.21 28.12
CA LEU A 440 18.60 3.05 29.32
C LEU A 440 19.34 2.31 30.43
N LEU A 441 20.07 1.25 30.11
CA LEU A 441 20.86 0.51 31.08
C LEU A 441 21.95 1.39 31.71
N VAL A 442 22.68 2.16 30.88
CA VAL A 442 23.68 3.11 31.37
C VAL A 442 23.05 4.16 32.28
N TYR A 443 21.88 4.70 31.92
CA TYR A 443 21.14 5.64 32.76
C TYR A 443 20.71 5.04 34.11
N CYS A 444 20.18 3.82 34.10
CA CYS A 444 19.81 3.09 35.32
C CYS A 444 21.01 2.84 36.23
N VAL A 445 22.15 2.40 35.68
CA VAL A 445 23.41 2.21 36.43
C VAL A 445 23.89 3.54 37.01
N TYR A 446 23.88 4.62 36.21
CA TYR A 446 24.26 5.95 36.67
C TYR A 446 23.42 6.42 37.86
N ILE A 447 22.08 6.26 37.79
CA ILE A 447 21.20 6.63 38.90
C ILE A 447 21.46 5.75 40.13
N TYR A 448 21.63 4.44 39.93
CA TYR A 448 21.90 3.51 41.03
C TYR A 448 23.18 3.88 41.80
N ILE A 449 24.26 4.17 41.08
CA ILE A 449 25.53 4.64 41.68
C ILE A 449 25.32 5.98 42.40
N LYS A 450 24.60 6.91 41.78
CA LYS A 450 24.33 8.23 42.37
C LYS A 450 23.47 8.12 43.64
N ASP A 451 22.47 7.24 43.67
CA ASP A 451 21.61 7.03 44.84
C ASP A 451 22.40 6.45 46.02
N ILE A 452 23.28 5.47 45.77
CA ILE A 452 24.23 4.93 46.76
C ILE A 452 25.12 6.05 47.29
N SER A 453 25.66 6.90 46.41
CA SER A 453 26.52 8.02 46.81
C SER A 453 25.77 9.03 47.69
N SER A 454 24.47 9.24 47.47
CA SER A 454 23.65 10.16 48.28
C SER A 454 23.21 9.59 49.63
N ARG A 455 23.13 8.25 49.78
CA ARG A 455 22.87 7.61 51.09
C ARG A 455 24.06 7.69 52.04
N ASN A 456 25.27 7.88 51.52
CA ASN A 456 26.49 8.05 52.31
C ASN A 456 26.75 9.51 52.76
N VAL A 457 25.76 10.41 52.63
CA VAL A 457 25.88 11.85 52.99
C VAL A 457 24.87 12.27 54.08
N LEU A 458 24.33 11.33 54.86
CA LEU A 458 23.68 11.66 56.14
C LEU A 458 24.59 11.21 57.29
N PRO A 459 24.94 12.12 58.22
CA PRO A 459 25.80 11.83 59.37
C PRO A 459 25.16 10.86 60.38
#